data_AF-A0ABD1P978-F1
#
_entry.id   AF-A0ABD1P978-F1
#
_cell.length_a   1.000
_cell.length_b   1.000
_cell.length_c   1.000
_cell.angle_alpha   90.00
_cell.angle_beta   90.00
_cell.angle_gamma   90.00
#
_symmetry.space_group_name_H-M   'P 1'
#
loop_
_entity.id
_entity.type
_entity.pdbx_description
1 polymer ?
#
loop_
_entity_poly.entity_id
_entity_poly.type
_entity_poly.pdbx_seq_one_letter_code
_entity_poly.pdbx_strand_id
1 'polypeptide(L)'
;MMADKESPKKPIVNNSNNSKKKKKKKRGGAKRKMTFEQTVAYKSVREWVFLDRSNDNCNNSTSLFDSVLDDFGVQWSKYLLLTDHDTMSGIPEALEAARRFGIKIIPGVEISTMFSTRGELGPKEPVHILAYYSSCGPKKSEAFEKFLGDIRDGRFIRAKNMISKLNKLKLPLKWENVIKIAGKGVAPGRLHLARAMLEAGHVDNLKQAFTQYLYDGGPAYSMGSEPVSEEAVELIRETGGIAVLAHPWALKNPATIIRRLKEAGLHGLEAYRSDGKLEVYSAFADAQNLLKLGGSDYHGRSGQHESEVGSVSLPVMMVHEFLKVARPIWCNAIKEILETYVKDPSDSNLQLITRFGQTKVSKGISPFTCVSEFIKQCLSTWLSKEERESAEFEAIKLELSRVSVSLREFEARAASK
;
A
#
# COMPACT_ATOMS: atom_id res chain seq x y z
N MET A 1 -1.49 64.82 -10.17
CA MET A 1 -2.28 65.99 -9.73
C MET A 1 -3.68 65.85 -10.32
N MET A 2 -4.69 65.78 -9.43
CA MET A 2 -6.11 66.16 -9.55
C MET A 2 -6.96 65.58 -10.70
N ALA A 3 -8.25 65.29 -10.57
CA ALA A 3 -9.19 65.07 -9.48
C ALA A 3 -10.53 64.68 -10.14
N ASP A 4 -11.31 63.82 -9.48
CA ASP A 4 -12.78 63.72 -9.38
C ASP A 4 -13.71 64.05 -10.56
N LYS A 5 -14.71 63.18 -10.80
CA LYS A 5 -16.11 63.42 -10.34
C LYS A 5 -17.10 62.30 -10.68
N GLU A 6 -17.71 61.80 -9.61
CA GLU A 6 -19.10 61.37 -9.36
C GLU A 6 -20.09 61.02 -10.49
N SER A 7 -20.73 59.86 -10.28
CA SER A 7 -22.03 59.37 -10.78
C SER A 7 -23.23 60.28 -10.41
N PRO A 8 -24.40 60.15 -11.07
CA PRO A 8 -25.53 59.46 -10.40
C PRO A 8 -26.65 58.85 -11.30
N LYS A 9 -27.43 57.90 -10.75
CA LYS A 9 -28.93 57.79 -10.77
C LYS A 9 -29.45 56.32 -10.82
N LYS A 10 -30.15 55.92 -9.73
CA LYS A 10 -31.25 54.92 -9.65
C LYS A 10 -32.54 55.53 -10.31
N PRO A 11 -33.72 54.86 -10.49
CA PRO A 11 -34.31 53.79 -9.64
C PRO A 11 -35.32 52.78 -10.31
N ILE A 12 -35.99 51.99 -9.45
CA ILE A 12 -37.37 51.44 -9.52
C ILE A 12 -37.62 49.98 -10.02
N VAL A 13 -37.87 49.12 -9.01
CA VAL A 13 -39.02 48.20 -8.79
C VAL A 13 -39.69 47.52 -9.99
N ASN A 14 -39.75 46.17 -9.97
CA ASN A 14 -41.04 45.45 -10.01
C ASN A 14 -40.97 44.01 -9.52
N ASN A 15 -42.01 43.65 -8.77
CA ASN A 15 -42.21 42.42 -8.04
C ASN A 15 -43.44 41.73 -8.66
N SER A 16 -43.34 40.46 -9.10
CA SER A 16 -44.54 39.66 -9.39
C SER A 16 -44.27 38.15 -9.37
N ASN A 17 -44.64 37.55 -8.23
CA ASN A 17 -45.39 36.30 -8.04
C ASN A 17 -45.23 35.09 -9.00
N ASN A 18 -44.77 34.00 -8.36
CA ASN A 18 -45.36 32.65 -8.32
C ASN A 18 -45.53 31.84 -9.62
N SER A 19 -44.68 30.81 -9.77
CA SER A 19 -45.18 29.49 -10.20
C SER A 19 -44.37 28.35 -9.56
N LYS A 20 -45.10 27.48 -8.83
CA LYS A 20 -44.61 26.22 -8.27
C LYS A 20 -44.18 25.28 -9.40
N LYS A 21 -42.91 24.90 -9.46
CA LYS A 21 -42.47 23.63 -10.08
C LYS A 21 -41.60 22.85 -9.10
N LYS A 22 -42.18 21.77 -8.55
CA LYS A 22 -41.47 20.70 -7.85
C LYS A 22 -40.35 20.16 -8.77
N LYS A 23 -39.08 20.42 -8.43
CA LYS A 23 -37.93 19.68 -8.99
C LYS A 23 -37.36 18.75 -7.91
N LYS A 24 -37.46 17.44 -8.15
CA LYS A 24 -36.76 16.36 -7.44
C LYS A 24 -35.27 16.72 -7.32
N LYS A 25 -34.76 17.01 -6.12
CA LYS A 25 -33.30 17.01 -5.88
C LYS A 25 -32.84 15.56 -5.79
N LYS A 26 -32.24 15.07 -6.89
CA LYS A 26 -31.43 13.85 -6.92
C LYS A 26 -30.38 13.95 -5.82
N ARG A 27 -30.39 13.00 -4.87
CA ARG A 27 -29.25 12.71 -3.98
C ARG A 27 -28.13 12.12 -4.84
N GLY A 28 -27.36 12.99 -5.48
CA GLY A 28 -26.11 12.62 -6.16
C GLY A 28 -24.99 12.59 -5.12
N GLY A 29 -24.66 11.40 -4.61
CA GLY A 29 -23.40 11.21 -3.90
C GLY A 29 -22.25 11.56 -4.84
N ALA A 30 -21.46 12.56 -4.47
CA ALA A 30 -20.27 12.93 -5.22
C ALA A 30 -19.36 11.70 -5.33
N LYS A 31 -19.12 11.21 -6.56
CA LYS A 31 -18.01 10.30 -6.83
C LYS A 31 -16.75 11.00 -6.30
N ARG A 32 -16.12 10.45 -5.26
CA ARG A 32 -14.82 10.94 -4.79
C ARG A 32 -13.88 10.92 -5.99
N LYS A 33 -13.41 12.11 -6.38
CA LYS A 33 -12.40 12.30 -7.42
C LYS A 33 -11.10 11.71 -6.88
N MET A 34 -10.40 10.91 -7.69
CA MET A 34 -9.06 10.39 -7.35
C MET A 34 -8.17 11.54 -6.86
N THR A 35 -7.34 11.29 -5.86
CA THR A 35 -6.29 12.24 -5.48
C THR A 35 -5.30 12.41 -6.63
N PHE A 36 -4.46 13.44 -6.57
CA PHE A 36 -3.48 13.69 -7.61
C PHE A 36 -2.49 12.51 -7.72
N GLU A 37 -2.08 11.98 -6.58
CA GLU A 37 -1.17 10.83 -6.44
C GLU A 37 -1.82 9.54 -6.96
N GLN A 38 -3.10 9.31 -6.63
CA GLN A 38 -3.88 8.20 -7.19
C GLN A 38 -4.07 8.33 -8.71
N THR A 39 -4.17 9.55 -9.22
CA THR A 39 -4.27 9.82 -10.65
C THR A 39 -2.93 9.59 -11.36
N VAL A 40 -1.81 9.91 -10.70
CA VAL A 40 -0.46 9.64 -11.20
C VAL A 40 -0.19 8.14 -11.24
N ALA A 41 -0.46 7.41 -10.15
CA ALA A 41 -0.37 5.95 -10.13
C ALA A 41 -1.28 5.30 -11.20
N TYR A 42 -2.51 5.80 -11.37
CA TYR A 42 -3.43 5.36 -12.42
C TYR A 42 -2.91 5.66 -13.85
N LYS A 43 -2.27 6.81 -14.07
CA LYS A 43 -1.66 7.16 -15.36
C LYS A 43 -0.42 6.33 -15.66
N SER A 44 0.45 6.07 -14.68
CA SER A 44 1.65 5.26 -14.85
C SER A 44 1.32 3.81 -15.20
N VAL A 45 0.30 3.21 -14.58
CA VAL A 45 -0.22 1.88 -14.96
C VAL A 45 -0.75 1.88 -16.40
N ARG A 46 -1.37 2.98 -16.83
CA ARG A 46 -1.90 3.12 -18.19
C ARG A 46 -0.78 3.30 -19.22
N GLU A 47 0.23 4.12 -18.96
CA GLU A 47 1.33 4.41 -19.89
C GLU A 47 2.24 3.19 -20.11
N TRP A 48 2.49 2.40 -19.05
CA TRP A 48 3.29 1.16 -19.15
C TRP A 48 2.64 0.10 -20.06
N VAL A 49 1.30 0.06 -20.12
CA VAL A 49 0.55 -0.84 -21.01
C VAL A 49 0.56 -0.36 -22.48
N PHE A 50 0.84 0.93 -22.73
CA PHE A 50 0.87 1.49 -24.09
C PHE A 50 2.26 1.48 -24.74
N LEU A 51 3.34 1.47 -23.96
CA LEU A 51 4.71 1.36 -24.50
C LEU A 51 4.96 0.02 -25.22
N ASP A 52 4.26 -1.04 -24.83
CA ASP A 52 4.34 -2.38 -25.44
C ASP A 52 3.57 -2.51 -26.78
N ARG A 53 2.83 -1.46 -27.20
CA ARG A 53 2.09 -1.44 -28.48
C ARG A 53 2.70 -0.54 -29.54
N SER A 54 3.82 0.13 -29.25
CA SER A 54 4.42 1.10 -30.17
C SER A 54 5.47 0.51 -31.12
N ASN A 55 5.61 -0.82 -31.18
CA ASN A 55 6.58 -1.49 -32.05
C ASN A 55 6.02 -2.54 -33.02
N ASP A 56 4.71 -2.52 -33.33
CA ASP A 56 4.14 -3.43 -34.33
C ASP A 56 3.72 -2.71 -35.61
N ASN A 57 4.68 -2.61 -36.53
CA ASN A 57 4.43 -2.58 -37.95
C ASN A 57 4.67 -4.00 -38.50
N CYS A 58 3.69 -4.90 -38.42
CA CYS A 58 3.51 -5.92 -39.45
C CYS A 58 2.14 -6.61 -39.37
N ASN A 59 1.55 -6.76 -40.55
CA ASN A 59 0.26 -7.40 -40.79
C ASN A 59 0.33 -8.93 -40.64
N ASN A 60 -0.81 -9.50 -40.24
CA ASN A 60 -1.28 -10.86 -40.56
C ASN A 60 -0.31 -12.03 -40.35
N SER A 61 -0.35 -12.62 -39.17
CA SER A 61 -0.47 -14.08 -39.04
C SER A 61 -1.07 -14.44 -37.69
N THR A 62 -2.31 -14.90 -37.73
CA THR A 62 -2.95 -15.67 -36.66
C THR A 62 -2.09 -16.88 -36.29
N SER A 63 -2.08 -17.23 -35.00
CA SER A 63 -1.38 -18.37 -34.38
C SER A 63 0.11 -18.19 -34.09
N LEU A 64 0.44 -17.85 -32.83
CA LEU A 64 1.52 -18.47 -32.02
C LEU A 64 1.72 -17.87 -30.61
N PHE A 65 0.90 -16.91 -30.18
CA PHE A 65 1.03 -16.32 -28.82
C PHE A 65 -0.14 -16.61 -27.86
N ASP A 66 -1.15 -17.38 -28.26
CA ASP A 66 -2.37 -17.57 -27.45
C ASP A 66 -2.37 -18.75 -26.47
N SER A 67 -1.34 -19.61 -26.40
CA SER A 67 -1.43 -20.75 -25.47
C SER A 67 -0.11 -21.50 -25.23
N VAL A 68 0.86 -20.88 -24.57
CA VAL A 68 1.90 -21.66 -23.87
C VAL A 68 1.68 -21.51 -22.37
N LEU A 69 0.80 -22.38 -21.85
CA LEU A 69 0.73 -22.75 -20.45
C LEU A 69 1.88 -23.74 -20.18
N ASP A 70 2.66 -23.53 -19.14
CA ASP A 70 3.45 -24.62 -18.57
C ASP A 70 2.63 -25.39 -17.52
N ASP A 71 3.13 -26.55 -17.12
CA ASP A 71 2.49 -27.47 -16.16
C ASP A 71 2.30 -26.88 -14.74
N PHE A 72 2.67 -25.61 -14.50
CA PHE A 72 2.45 -24.86 -13.25
C PHE A 72 1.50 -23.65 -13.42
N GLY A 73 0.90 -23.47 -14.60
CA GLY A 73 -0.20 -22.53 -14.82
C GLY A 73 0.16 -21.05 -14.65
N VAL A 74 1.43 -20.67 -14.76
CA VAL A 74 1.85 -19.26 -14.69
C VAL A 74 1.63 -18.61 -16.04
N GLN A 75 0.42 -18.06 -16.25
CA GLN A 75 0.25 -16.93 -17.16
C GLN A 75 1.26 -15.86 -16.72
N TRP A 76 2.02 -15.23 -17.64
CA TRP A 76 2.97 -14.14 -17.34
C TRP A 76 2.23 -12.97 -16.66
N SER A 77 1.96 -13.16 -15.37
CA SER A 77 1.14 -12.30 -14.56
C SER A 77 2.08 -11.23 -14.09
N LYS A 78 1.90 -10.01 -14.59
CA LYS A 78 2.63 -8.84 -14.10
C LYS A 78 2.29 -8.69 -12.61
N TYR A 79 3.24 -8.99 -11.73
CA TYR A 79 3.10 -8.76 -10.29
C TYR A 79 3.50 -7.33 -9.98
N LEU A 80 2.71 -6.65 -9.16
CA LEU A 80 3.05 -5.36 -8.58
C LEU A 80 2.85 -5.43 -7.07
N LEU A 81 3.79 -4.87 -6.32
CA LEU A 81 3.75 -4.83 -4.87
C LEU A 81 3.60 -3.36 -4.47
N LEU A 82 2.44 -3.00 -3.92
CA LEU A 82 2.22 -1.66 -3.39
C LEU A 82 2.66 -1.64 -1.92
N THR A 83 3.61 -0.78 -1.59
CA THR A 83 4.28 -0.73 -0.28
C THR A 83 4.34 0.70 0.23
N ASP A 84 3.17 1.34 0.35
CA ASP A 84 3.10 2.69 0.91
C ASP A 84 3.68 2.73 2.33
N HIS A 85 4.27 3.87 2.69
CA HIS A 85 4.86 4.05 4.01
C HIS A 85 3.81 3.98 5.14
N ASP A 86 3.98 3.01 6.02
CA ASP A 86 3.21 2.83 7.26
C ASP A 86 1.69 2.80 7.05
N THR A 87 1.21 2.41 5.86
CA THR A 87 -0.22 2.29 5.58
C THR A 87 -0.49 1.27 4.49
N MET A 88 -1.60 0.53 4.64
CA MET A 88 -2.15 -0.33 3.60
C MET A 88 -3.43 0.26 2.98
N SER A 89 -3.70 1.55 3.21
CA SER A 89 -4.97 2.17 2.82
C SER A 89 -5.18 2.26 1.31
N GLY A 90 -4.11 2.25 0.50
CA GLY A 90 -4.18 2.25 -0.96
C GLY A 90 -4.36 0.88 -1.60
N ILE A 91 -4.25 -0.22 -0.83
CA ILE A 91 -4.36 -1.59 -1.36
C ILE A 91 -5.70 -1.85 -2.07
N PRO A 92 -6.88 -1.50 -1.50
CA PRO A 92 -8.15 -1.74 -2.17
C PRO A 92 -8.27 -1.06 -3.54
N GLU A 93 -7.87 0.22 -3.63
CA GLU A 93 -7.88 0.97 -4.88
C GLU A 93 -6.90 0.38 -5.90
N ALA A 94 -5.72 -0.06 -5.47
CA ALA A 94 -4.72 -0.68 -6.32
C ALA A 94 -5.22 -2.00 -6.91
N LEU A 95 -5.84 -2.86 -6.10
CA LEU A 95 -6.44 -4.12 -6.56
C LEU A 95 -7.52 -3.90 -7.62
N GLU A 96 -8.42 -2.93 -7.40
CA GLU A 96 -9.48 -2.59 -8.36
C GLU A 96 -8.92 -2.03 -9.68
N ALA A 97 -7.87 -1.21 -9.61
CA ALA A 97 -7.21 -0.67 -10.80
C ALA A 97 -6.51 -1.77 -11.60
N ALA A 98 -5.74 -2.61 -10.92
CA ALA A 98 -4.93 -3.66 -11.52
C ALA A 98 -5.76 -4.74 -12.24
N ARG A 99 -6.96 -5.03 -11.73
CA ARG A 99 -7.90 -5.99 -12.34
C ARG A 99 -8.19 -5.70 -13.82
N ARG A 100 -8.22 -4.42 -14.21
CA ARG A 100 -8.51 -4.00 -15.61
C ARG A 100 -7.37 -4.29 -16.58
N PHE A 101 -6.18 -4.56 -16.05
CA PHE A 101 -4.95 -4.72 -16.81
C PHE A 101 -4.34 -6.12 -16.66
N GLY A 102 -5.04 -7.05 -15.99
CA GLY A 102 -4.51 -8.39 -15.73
C GLY A 102 -3.27 -8.38 -14.82
N ILE A 103 -3.07 -7.34 -14.02
CA ILE A 103 -1.95 -7.19 -13.08
C ILE A 103 -2.37 -7.77 -11.73
N LYS A 104 -1.49 -8.58 -11.11
CA LYS A 104 -1.71 -9.12 -9.77
C LYS A 104 -1.03 -8.23 -8.73
N ILE A 105 -1.82 -7.67 -7.81
CA ILE A 105 -1.26 -6.94 -6.66
C ILE A 105 -0.97 -7.92 -5.53
N ILE A 106 0.24 -7.85 -4.98
CA ILE A 106 0.54 -8.42 -3.66
C ILE A 106 0.40 -7.27 -2.66
N PRO A 107 -0.54 -7.35 -1.69
CA PRO A 107 -0.66 -6.35 -0.64
C PRO A 107 0.62 -6.22 0.16
N GLY A 108 1.09 -5.00 0.35
CA GLY A 108 2.23 -4.74 1.22
C GLY A 108 2.20 -3.38 1.88
N VAL A 109 3.23 -3.13 2.69
CA VAL A 109 3.49 -1.87 3.39
C VAL A 109 4.99 -1.75 3.62
N GLU A 110 5.53 -0.54 3.53
CA GLU A 110 6.90 -0.24 3.96
C GLU A 110 6.86 0.40 5.35
N ILE A 111 7.29 -0.37 6.34
CA ILE A 111 7.24 0.03 7.76
C ILE A 111 8.52 0.78 8.12
N SER A 112 8.38 1.99 8.64
CA SER A 112 9.48 2.77 9.22
C SER A 112 9.82 2.28 10.62
N THR A 113 11.09 1.94 10.83
CA THR A 113 11.62 1.45 12.09
C THR A 113 12.93 2.16 12.44
N MET A 114 13.40 1.93 13.66
CA MET A 114 14.74 2.32 14.10
C MET A 114 15.51 1.09 14.51
N PHE A 115 16.78 1.03 14.14
CA PHE A 115 17.71 -0.01 14.58
C PHE A 115 18.76 0.58 15.50
N SER A 116 19.15 -0.17 16.53
CA SER A 116 20.23 0.24 17.43
C SER A 116 21.24 -0.88 17.62
N THR A 117 22.53 -0.58 17.42
CA THR A 117 23.62 -1.57 17.45
C THR A 117 24.02 -2.04 18.85
N ARG A 118 23.61 -1.35 19.93
CA ARG A 118 23.98 -1.67 21.33
C ARG A 118 22.78 -1.63 22.29
N GLY A 119 21.61 -2.08 21.85
CA GLY A 119 20.37 -1.96 22.64
C GLY A 119 19.89 -0.51 22.75
N GLU A 120 19.05 -0.18 23.74
CA GLU A 120 18.37 1.14 23.80
C GLU A 120 19.29 2.37 23.85
N LEU A 121 20.52 2.19 24.35
CA LEU A 121 21.52 3.24 24.57
C LEU A 121 22.47 3.47 23.37
N GLY A 122 22.38 2.64 22.34
CA GLY A 122 23.22 2.75 21.15
C GLY A 122 22.79 3.86 20.17
N PRO A 123 23.67 4.24 19.23
CA PRO A 123 23.28 5.10 18.12
C PRO A 123 22.17 4.41 17.32
N LYS A 124 21.08 5.15 17.10
CA LYS A 124 19.94 4.67 16.32
C LYS A 124 20.07 5.12 14.86
N GLU A 125 19.77 4.23 13.92
CA GLU A 125 19.63 4.57 12.51
C GLU A 125 18.25 4.14 11.96
N PRO A 126 17.63 4.91 11.05
CA PRO A 126 16.40 4.52 10.40
C PRO A 126 16.60 3.26 9.55
N VAL A 127 15.65 2.34 9.63
CA VAL A 127 15.58 1.14 8.81
C VAL A 127 14.15 1.01 8.30
N HIS A 128 13.97 0.50 7.07
CA HIS A 128 12.63 0.23 6.54
C HIS A 128 12.46 -1.27 6.29
N ILE A 129 11.32 -1.81 6.73
CA ILE A 129 10.97 -3.21 6.58
C ILE A 129 9.73 -3.30 5.70
N LEU A 130 9.84 -3.97 4.56
CA LEU A 130 8.72 -4.32 3.70
C LEU A 130 7.98 -5.50 4.32
N ALA A 131 6.66 -5.41 4.37
CA ALA A 131 5.79 -6.51 4.77
C ALA A 131 4.86 -6.86 3.63
N TYR A 132 4.83 -8.14 3.22
CA TYR A 132 3.94 -8.64 2.16
C TYR A 132 2.93 -9.65 2.70
N TYR A 133 1.66 -9.46 2.36
CA TYR A 133 0.55 -10.26 2.85
C TYR A 133 -0.19 -10.95 1.70
N SER A 134 -0.99 -11.94 2.07
CA SER A 134 -1.97 -12.52 1.16
C SER A 134 -3.05 -11.50 0.78
N SER A 135 -3.88 -11.85 -0.19
CA SER A 135 -4.98 -11.01 -0.66
C SER A 135 -6.04 -10.68 0.40
N CYS A 136 -6.11 -11.41 1.51
CA CYS A 136 -7.00 -11.06 2.64
C CYS A 136 -6.32 -10.17 3.69
N GLY A 137 -5.01 -9.95 3.58
CA GLY A 137 -4.24 -9.12 4.50
C GLY A 137 -3.82 -9.83 5.80
N PRO A 138 -3.38 -9.06 6.80
CA PRO A 138 -2.85 -9.59 8.06
C PRO A 138 -3.93 -10.25 8.92
N LYS A 139 -3.64 -11.42 9.52
CA LYS A 139 -4.59 -12.17 10.37
C LYS A 139 -4.93 -11.50 11.71
N LYS A 140 -4.06 -10.63 12.22
CA LYS A 140 -4.30 -9.77 13.39
C LYS A 140 -4.45 -8.31 12.96
N SER A 141 -5.38 -8.05 12.04
CA SER A 141 -5.40 -6.79 11.27
C SER A 141 -5.61 -5.53 12.11
N GLU A 142 -6.35 -5.61 13.22
CA GLU A 142 -6.58 -4.48 14.12
C GLU A 142 -5.30 -4.09 14.88
N ALA A 143 -4.60 -5.07 15.44
CA ALA A 143 -3.33 -4.84 16.13
C ALA A 143 -2.27 -4.29 15.17
N PHE A 144 -2.22 -4.82 13.94
CA PHE A 144 -1.32 -4.33 12.91
C PHE A 144 -1.68 -2.90 12.46
N GLU A 145 -2.96 -2.59 12.26
CA GLU A 145 -3.39 -1.23 11.90
C GLU A 145 -3.12 -0.23 13.03
N LYS A 146 -3.30 -0.64 14.29
CA LYS A 146 -2.94 0.18 15.44
C LYS A 146 -1.44 0.48 15.44
N PHE A 147 -0.61 -0.54 15.26
CA PHE A 147 0.85 -0.39 15.18
C PHE A 147 1.26 0.59 14.07
N LEU A 148 0.69 0.45 12.86
CA LEU A 148 0.92 1.40 11.77
C LEU A 148 0.39 2.81 12.10
N GLY A 149 -0.74 2.90 12.79
CA GLY A 149 -1.33 4.15 13.29
C GLY A 149 -0.39 4.91 14.23
N ASP A 150 0.18 4.22 15.21
CA ASP A 150 1.11 4.81 16.19
C ASP A 150 2.36 5.39 15.49
N ILE A 151 2.87 4.74 14.44
CA ILE A 151 3.98 5.26 13.61
C ILE A 151 3.57 6.54 12.88
N ARG A 152 2.39 6.53 12.25
CA ARG A 152 1.86 7.69 11.53
C ARG A 152 1.66 8.89 12.45
N ASP A 153 1.15 8.69 13.66
CA ASP A 153 1.02 9.75 14.67
C ASP A 153 2.38 10.34 15.06
N GLY A 154 3.38 9.49 15.24
CA GLY A 154 4.78 9.89 15.41
C GLY A 154 5.30 10.77 14.27
N ARG A 155 4.96 10.44 13.02
CA ARG A 155 5.35 11.24 11.84
C ARG A 155 4.73 12.64 11.85
N PHE A 156 3.49 12.80 12.32
CA PHE A 156 2.89 14.14 12.47
C PHE A 156 3.66 14.98 13.49
N ILE A 157 4.02 14.41 14.63
CA ILE A 157 4.82 15.09 15.66
C ILE A 157 6.20 15.44 15.10
N ARG A 158 6.86 14.48 14.47
CA ARG A 158 8.17 14.65 13.82
C ARG A 158 8.14 15.81 12.82
N ALA A 159 7.17 15.84 11.92
CA ALA A 159 7.04 16.91 10.92
C ALA A 159 6.87 18.30 11.55
N LYS A 160 6.06 18.44 12.61
CA LYS A 160 5.93 19.69 13.36
C LYS A 160 7.26 20.13 13.98
N ASN A 161 8.02 19.20 14.55
CA ASN A 161 9.33 19.48 15.11
C ASN A 161 10.34 19.92 14.04
N MET A 162 10.35 19.24 12.89
CA MET A 162 11.20 19.60 11.76
C MET A 162 10.88 21.00 11.22
N ILE A 163 9.59 21.36 11.10
CA ILE A 163 9.16 22.72 10.70
C ILE A 163 9.65 23.75 11.73
N SER A 164 9.51 23.48 13.02
CA SER A 164 10.01 24.36 14.08
C SER A 164 11.53 24.58 13.96
N LYS A 165 12.30 23.53 13.66
CA LYS A 165 13.75 23.64 13.41
C LYS A 165 14.06 24.47 12.16
N LEU A 166 13.37 24.24 11.05
CA LEU A 166 13.52 25.04 9.83
C LEU A 166 13.21 26.52 10.06
N ASN A 167 12.16 26.83 10.82
CA ASN A 167 11.82 28.20 11.17
C ASN A 167 12.94 28.89 11.97
N LYS A 168 13.57 28.18 12.92
CA LYS A 168 14.73 28.68 13.67
C LYS A 168 15.96 28.90 12.78
N LEU A 169 16.10 28.12 11.71
CA LEU A 169 17.12 28.30 10.68
C LEU A 169 16.80 29.42 9.67
N LYS A 170 15.74 30.22 9.92
CA LYS A 170 15.26 31.28 9.04
C LYS A 170 14.72 30.78 7.69
N LEU A 171 14.25 29.53 7.64
CA LEU A 171 13.59 28.90 6.50
C LEU A 171 12.11 28.63 6.83
N PRO A 172 11.27 29.67 6.94
CA PRO A 172 9.92 29.52 7.46
C PRO A 172 9.05 28.62 6.57
N LEU A 173 8.45 27.60 7.17
CA LEU A 173 7.43 26.74 6.54
C LEU A 173 6.13 26.75 7.34
N LYS A 174 5.02 26.78 6.61
CA LYS A 174 3.67 26.66 7.17
C LYS A 174 3.23 25.20 7.21
N TRP A 175 2.62 24.79 8.32
CA TRP A 175 2.08 23.44 8.50
C TRP A 175 1.08 23.08 7.39
N GLU A 176 0.25 24.04 7.01
CA GLU A 176 -0.82 23.89 6.03
C GLU A 176 -0.25 23.53 4.65
N ASN A 177 0.91 24.09 4.29
CA ASN A 177 1.56 23.81 3.01
C ASN A 177 2.09 22.37 2.98
N VAL A 178 2.74 21.92 4.07
CA VAL A 178 3.27 20.56 4.17
C VAL A 178 2.14 19.53 4.12
N ILE A 179 1.03 19.76 4.84
CA ILE A 179 -0.12 18.85 4.82
C ILE A 179 -0.85 18.87 3.49
N LYS A 180 -0.94 20.02 2.83
CA LYS A 180 -1.50 20.10 1.47
C LYS A 180 -0.71 19.24 0.49
N ILE A 181 0.62 19.26 0.56
CA ILE A 181 1.51 18.45 -0.29
C ILE A 181 1.44 16.96 0.08
N ALA A 182 1.34 16.62 1.36
CA ALA A 182 1.17 15.23 1.79
C ALA A 182 -0.15 14.63 1.31
N GLY A 183 -1.21 15.44 1.26
CA GLY A 183 -2.55 15.00 0.91
C GLY A 183 -3.37 14.62 2.14
N LYS A 184 -4.68 14.49 1.93
CA LYS A 184 -5.63 14.30 3.02
C LYS A 184 -5.46 12.91 3.65
N GLY A 185 -5.17 12.88 4.95
CA GLY A 185 -5.03 11.64 5.72
C GLY A 185 -3.66 10.96 5.58
N VAL A 186 -2.72 11.59 4.89
CA VAL A 186 -1.36 11.08 4.71
C VAL A 186 -0.44 11.67 5.78
N ALA A 187 0.33 10.81 6.45
CA ALA A 187 1.29 11.26 7.45
C ALA A 187 2.52 11.92 6.77
N PRO A 188 2.87 13.17 7.12
CA PRO A 188 3.94 13.89 6.44
C PRO A 188 5.33 13.29 6.73
N GLY A 189 5.94 12.70 5.70
CA GLY A 189 7.38 12.39 5.66
C GLY A 189 8.29 13.56 5.23
N ARG A 190 9.61 13.33 5.31
CA ARG A 190 10.66 14.30 4.94
C ARG A 190 10.55 14.77 3.48
N LEU A 191 10.08 13.91 2.58
CA LEU A 191 9.86 14.27 1.18
C LEU A 191 8.82 15.39 1.01
N HIS A 192 7.74 15.38 1.81
CA HIS A 192 6.75 16.46 1.77
C HIS A 192 7.32 17.78 2.30
N LEU A 193 8.19 17.72 3.31
CA LEU A 193 8.91 18.90 3.78
C LEU A 193 9.88 19.41 2.71
N ALA A 194 10.64 18.53 2.05
CA ALA A 194 11.54 18.89 0.97
C ALA A 194 10.80 19.58 -0.20
N ARG A 195 9.64 19.05 -0.59
CA ARG A 195 8.74 19.66 -1.58
C ARG A 195 8.23 21.02 -1.10
N ALA A 196 7.83 21.15 0.16
CA ALA A 196 7.40 22.43 0.73
C ALA A 196 8.54 23.47 0.77
N MET A 197 9.78 23.05 1.03
CA MET A 197 10.97 23.91 0.96
C MET A 197 11.20 24.40 -0.47
N LEU A 198 11.08 23.51 -1.44
CA LEU A 198 11.22 23.84 -2.86
C LEU A 198 10.12 24.81 -3.32
N GLU A 199 8.85 24.54 -3.01
CA GLU A 199 7.73 25.43 -3.33
C GLU A 199 7.83 26.81 -2.65
N ALA A 200 8.45 26.87 -1.47
CA ALA A 200 8.69 28.11 -0.74
C ALA A 200 9.94 28.88 -1.22
N GLY A 201 10.71 28.34 -2.16
CA GLY A 201 11.94 28.97 -2.67
C GLY A 201 13.13 28.91 -1.71
N HIS A 202 13.11 28.01 -0.72
CA HIS A 202 14.19 27.84 0.26
C HIS A 202 15.35 26.98 -0.27
N VAL A 203 15.11 26.20 -1.32
CA VAL A 203 16.05 25.30 -1.97
C VAL A 203 15.74 25.23 -3.47
N ASP A 204 16.76 24.96 -4.29
CA ASP A 204 16.65 24.87 -5.75
C ASP A 204 16.11 23.51 -6.22
N ASN A 205 16.29 22.46 -5.41
CA ASN A 205 15.84 21.11 -5.72
C ASN A 205 15.73 20.23 -4.46
N LEU A 206 15.09 19.06 -4.61
CA LEU A 206 14.92 18.11 -3.51
C LEU A 206 16.25 17.58 -2.96
N LYS A 207 17.25 17.39 -3.82
CA LYS A 207 18.58 16.92 -3.39
C LYS A 207 19.21 17.91 -2.42
N GLN A 208 19.13 19.21 -2.68
CA GLN A 208 19.62 20.24 -1.76
C GLN A 208 18.90 20.17 -0.41
N ALA A 209 17.57 20.03 -0.40
CA ALA A 209 16.79 19.90 0.83
C ALA A 209 17.29 18.76 1.73
N PHE A 210 17.48 17.57 1.14
CA PHE A 210 18.00 16.41 1.87
C PHE A 210 19.45 16.61 2.29
N THR A 211 20.33 17.05 1.40
CA THR A 211 21.77 17.10 1.67
C THR A 211 22.15 18.18 2.70
N GLN A 212 21.42 19.31 2.74
CA GLN A 212 21.75 20.42 3.63
C GLN A 212 20.94 20.43 4.94
N TYR A 213 19.69 19.94 4.92
CA TYR A 213 18.77 20.16 6.05
C TYR A 213 18.14 18.89 6.61
N LEU A 214 17.70 17.96 5.75
CA LEU A 214 16.78 16.87 6.13
C LEU A 214 17.44 15.48 6.25
N TYR A 215 18.76 15.37 6.00
CA TYR A 215 19.52 14.12 6.17
C TYR A 215 19.53 13.65 7.64
N ASP A 216 19.89 12.38 7.85
CA ASP A 216 19.93 11.79 9.19
C ASP A 216 20.95 12.50 10.09
N GLY A 217 20.46 13.07 11.20
CA GLY A 217 21.28 13.90 12.09
C GLY A 217 21.49 15.33 11.61
N GLY A 218 20.87 15.74 10.50
CA GLY A 218 21.00 17.09 9.95
C GLY A 218 20.27 18.19 10.74
N PRO A 219 20.45 19.46 10.37
CA PRO A 219 19.99 20.61 11.14
C PRO A 219 18.49 20.63 11.44
N ALA A 220 17.66 20.17 10.49
CA ALA A 220 16.22 20.08 10.64
C ALA A 220 15.72 18.68 10.98
N TYR A 221 16.60 17.70 11.13
CA TYR A 221 16.24 16.30 11.39
C TYR A 221 15.55 16.15 12.74
N SER A 222 14.48 15.36 12.78
CA SER A 222 13.82 14.93 14.02
C SER A 222 13.48 13.45 13.90
N MET A 223 13.51 12.73 15.01
CA MET A 223 12.94 11.38 15.10
C MET A 223 11.45 11.47 15.49
N GLY A 224 10.70 10.40 15.24
CA GLY A 224 9.32 10.22 15.67
C GLY A 224 9.23 9.13 16.74
N SER A 225 8.16 8.35 16.70
CA SER A 225 7.91 7.18 17.56
C SER A 225 8.05 5.88 16.77
N GLU A 226 9.04 5.81 15.88
CA GLU A 226 9.31 4.62 15.09
C GLU A 226 9.70 3.44 16.02
N PRO A 227 9.12 2.24 15.82
CA PRO A 227 9.37 1.06 16.64
C PRO A 227 10.77 0.47 16.39
N VAL A 228 11.16 -0.46 17.25
CA VAL A 228 12.38 -1.23 17.05
C VAL A 228 12.22 -2.15 15.83
N SER A 229 13.27 -2.25 15.02
CA SER A 229 13.22 -2.97 13.74
C SER A 229 12.93 -4.46 13.92
N GLU A 230 13.49 -5.08 14.95
CA GLU A 230 13.24 -6.47 15.33
C GLU A 230 11.78 -6.71 15.72
N GLU A 231 11.18 -5.83 16.52
CA GLU A 231 9.77 -5.91 16.92
C GLU A 231 8.83 -5.84 15.70
N ALA A 232 9.17 -5.00 14.71
CA ALA A 232 8.41 -4.92 13.47
C ALA A 232 8.50 -6.24 12.67
N VAL A 233 9.69 -6.84 12.57
CA VAL A 233 9.88 -8.14 11.88
C VAL A 233 9.08 -9.25 12.58
N GLU A 234 9.12 -9.29 13.92
CA GLU A 234 8.36 -10.26 14.72
C GLU A 234 6.85 -10.08 14.51
N LEU A 235 6.36 -8.84 14.56
CA LEU A 235 4.95 -8.53 14.34
C LEU A 235 4.48 -8.90 12.93
N ILE A 236 5.31 -8.66 11.89
CA ILE A 236 4.99 -9.09 10.52
C ILE A 236 4.81 -10.61 10.46
N ARG A 237 5.72 -11.37 11.09
CA ARG A 237 5.63 -12.83 11.14
C ARG A 237 4.37 -13.30 11.88
N GLU A 238 4.08 -12.70 13.03
CA GLU A 238 2.88 -13.01 13.81
C GLU A 238 1.57 -12.69 13.10
N THR A 239 1.58 -11.69 12.21
CA THR A 239 0.42 -11.27 11.42
C THR A 239 0.29 -12.03 10.11
N GLY A 240 1.18 -12.99 9.82
CA GLY A 240 1.14 -13.84 8.63
C GLY A 240 1.71 -13.18 7.38
N GLY A 241 2.67 -12.27 7.54
CA GLY A 241 3.35 -11.58 6.45
C GLY A 241 4.78 -12.07 6.21
N ILE A 242 5.33 -11.66 5.07
CA ILE A 242 6.73 -11.86 4.69
C ILE A 242 7.49 -10.55 4.95
N ALA A 243 8.47 -10.62 5.86
CA ALA A 243 9.32 -9.50 6.23
C ALA A 243 10.58 -9.44 5.35
N VAL A 244 10.81 -8.30 4.69
CA VAL A 244 11.94 -8.06 3.79
C VAL A 244 12.62 -6.74 4.13
N LEU A 245 13.96 -6.73 4.20
CA LEU A 245 14.72 -5.50 4.44
C LEU A 245 14.76 -4.65 3.17
N ALA A 246 14.21 -3.43 3.24
CA ALA A 246 14.24 -2.49 2.13
C ALA A 246 15.62 -1.85 1.99
N HIS A 247 16.02 -1.56 0.75
CA HIS A 247 17.17 -0.73 0.37
C HIS A 247 18.39 -0.76 1.32
N PRO A 248 18.97 -1.94 1.63
CA PRO A 248 20.04 -2.09 2.63
C PRO A 248 21.33 -1.31 2.31
N TRP A 249 21.49 -0.80 1.10
CA TRP A 249 22.56 0.11 0.68
C TRP A 249 22.47 1.51 1.25
N ALA A 250 21.34 1.91 1.83
CA ALA A 250 21.21 3.17 2.55
C ALA A 250 21.72 3.10 4.00
N LEU A 251 22.01 1.89 4.50
CA LEU A 251 22.38 1.65 5.90
C LEU A 251 23.89 1.85 6.14
N LYS A 252 24.24 2.25 7.37
CA LYS A 252 25.65 2.44 7.76
C LYS A 252 26.38 1.12 7.95
N ASN A 253 25.70 0.12 8.54
CA ASN A 253 26.26 -1.21 8.81
C ASN A 253 25.25 -2.32 8.45
N PRO A 254 24.99 -2.54 7.14
CA PRO A 254 23.98 -3.49 6.69
C PRO A 254 24.22 -4.91 7.16
N ALA A 255 25.47 -5.38 7.21
CA ALA A 255 25.79 -6.76 7.62
C ALA A 255 25.30 -7.08 9.04
N THR A 256 25.51 -6.16 9.99
CA THR A 256 25.09 -6.35 11.38
C THR A 256 23.57 -6.31 11.51
N ILE A 257 22.92 -5.40 10.77
CA ILE A 257 21.46 -5.26 10.75
C ILE A 257 20.82 -6.52 10.17
N ILE A 258 21.29 -6.98 9.00
CA ILE A 258 20.78 -8.18 8.33
C ILE A 258 20.84 -9.39 9.28
N ARG A 259 21.97 -9.60 9.96
CA ARG A 259 22.12 -10.73 10.90
C ARG A 259 21.10 -10.65 12.05
N ARG A 260 20.95 -9.49 12.68
CA ARG A 260 20.00 -9.32 13.81
C ARG A 260 18.55 -9.42 13.38
N LEU A 261 18.20 -8.87 12.22
CA LEU A 261 16.86 -9.02 11.67
C LEU A 261 16.59 -10.48 11.25
N LYS A 262 17.60 -11.21 10.76
CA LYS A 262 17.47 -12.65 10.47
C LYS A 262 17.13 -13.43 11.75
N GLU A 263 17.81 -13.14 12.86
CA GLU A 263 17.51 -13.71 14.18
C GLU A 263 16.07 -13.40 14.62
N ALA A 264 15.57 -12.19 14.31
CA ALA A 264 14.18 -11.79 14.57
C ALA A 264 13.16 -12.42 13.59
N GLY A 265 13.58 -13.08 12.51
CA GLY A 265 12.72 -13.77 11.55
C GLY A 265 12.58 -13.11 10.18
N LEU A 266 13.57 -12.34 9.74
CA LEU A 266 13.62 -11.77 8.40
C LEU A 266 13.61 -12.88 7.32
N HIS A 267 12.79 -12.70 6.29
CA HIS A 267 12.63 -13.67 5.20
C HIS A 267 13.48 -13.30 3.98
N GLY A 268 13.70 -12.01 3.73
CA GLY A 268 14.45 -11.54 2.57
C GLY A 268 15.07 -10.16 2.73
N LEU A 269 15.77 -9.74 1.70
CA LEU A 269 16.25 -8.36 1.55
C LEU A 269 16.16 -7.94 0.08
N GLU A 270 16.11 -6.63 -0.15
CA GLU A 270 16.28 -6.09 -1.49
C GLU A 270 17.75 -6.19 -1.92
N ALA A 271 17.99 -6.93 -2.99
CA ALA A 271 19.30 -7.10 -3.63
C ALA A 271 19.31 -6.54 -5.06
N TYR A 272 18.18 -6.63 -5.78
CA TYR A 272 18.08 -6.16 -7.15
C TYR A 272 17.88 -4.65 -7.20
N ARG A 273 18.83 -3.95 -7.84
CA ARG A 273 18.78 -2.52 -8.12
C ARG A 273 19.60 -2.18 -9.37
N SER A 274 19.28 -1.05 -9.98
CA SER A 274 19.89 -0.53 -11.21
C SER A 274 21.31 0.05 -11.07
N ASP A 275 21.88 0.16 -9.87
CA ASP A 275 23.15 0.88 -9.64
C ASP A 275 24.41 0.00 -9.51
N GLY A 276 24.30 -1.31 -9.75
CA GLY A 276 25.45 -2.24 -9.78
C GLY A 276 25.88 -2.83 -8.44
N LYS A 277 25.18 -2.58 -7.32
CA LYS A 277 25.51 -3.22 -6.02
C LYS A 277 24.89 -4.60 -5.79
N LEU A 278 24.38 -5.24 -6.85
CA LEU A 278 23.66 -6.51 -6.78
C LEU A 278 24.50 -7.64 -6.14
N GLU A 279 25.79 -7.73 -6.48
CA GLU A 279 26.66 -8.84 -6.03
C GLU A 279 26.81 -8.88 -4.51
N VAL A 280 27.04 -7.73 -3.87
CA VAL A 280 27.28 -7.63 -2.42
C VAL A 280 26.06 -8.09 -1.63
N TYR A 281 24.87 -7.58 -1.98
CA TYR A 281 23.64 -7.92 -1.26
C TYR A 281 23.11 -9.30 -1.62
N SER A 282 23.37 -9.79 -2.84
CA SER A 282 23.10 -11.17 -3.19
C SER A 282 23.95 -12.13 -2.35
N ALA A 283 25.24 -11.85 -2.18
CA ALA A 283 26.12 -12.66 -1.34
C ALA A 283 25.67 -12.66 0.13
N PHE A 284 25.24 -11.51 0.67
CA PHE A 284 24.66 -11.46 2.02
C PHE A 284 23.37 -12.27 2.14
N ALA A 285 22.50 -12.18 1.15
CA ALA A 285 21.26 -12.95 1.13
C ALA A 285 21.55 -14.46 1.11
N ASP A 286 22.47 -14.90 0.25
CA ASP A 286 22.86 -16.30 0.12
C ASP A 286 23.52 -16.81 1.42
N ALA A 287 24.42 -16.03 2.02
CA ALA A 287 25.09 -16.39 3.27
C ALA A 287 24.15 -16.52 4.47
N GLN A 288 22.98 -15.87 4.43
CA GLN A 288 21.98 -15.89 5.51
C GLN A 288 20.71 -16.67 5.13
N ASN A 289 20.71 -17.35 3.98
CA ASN A 289 19.55 -18.03 3.39
C ASN A 289 18.30 -17.14 3.42
N LEU A 290 18.42 -15.98 2.77
CA LEU A 290 17.38 -14.96 2.63
C LEU A 290 16.92 -14.86 1.17
N LEU A 291 15.64 -14.57 0.98
CA LEU A 291 15.09 -14.23 -0.33
C LEU A 291 15.76 -12.96 -0.88
N LYS A 292 16.02 -12.96 -2.19
CA LYS A 292 16.54 -11.81 -2.94
C LYS A 292 15.37 -11.15 -3.66
N LEU A 293 14.99 -9.94 -3.24
CA LEU A 293 13.92 -9.16 -3.88
C LEU A 293 14.47 -7.87 -4.48
N GLY A 294 13.61 -7.12 -5.17
CA GLY A 294 13.90 -5.76 -5.56
C GLY A 294 12.64 -5.03 -6.01
N GLY A 295 12.72 -3.71 -5.97
CA GLY A 295 11.64 -2.81 -6.33
C GLY A 295 12.22 -1.52 -6.90
N SER A 296 11.39 -0.81 -7.66
CA SER A 296 11.79 0.49 -8.21
C SER A 296 11.93 1.58 -7.14
N ASP A 297 11.25 1.44 -6.00
CA ASP A 297 11.11 2.50 -5.00
C ASP A 297 10.54 3.80 -5.63
N TYR A 298 9.55 3.65 -6.51
CA TYR A 298 8.91 4.74 -7.26
C TYR A 298 8.02 5.60 -6.36
N HIS A 299 8.16 6.92 -6.44
CA HIS A 299 7.45 7.91 -5.64
C HIS A 299 6.68 8.97 -6.46
N GLY A 300 6.59 8.80 -7.79
CA GLY A 300 5.91 9.74 -8.70
C GLY A 300 6.46 11.17 -8.64
N ARG A 301 7.77 11.32 -8.40
CA ARG A 301 8.52 12.57 -8.54
C ARG A 301 8.66 12.88 -10.03
N SER A 302 7.88 13.83 -10.52
CA SER A 302 8.00 14.37 -11.89
C SER A 302 9.40 14.98 -12.15
N GLY A 303 10.41 14.17 -12.49
CA GLY A 303 11.79 14.62 -12.70
C GLY A 303 12.74 13.51 -13.18
N GLN A 304 13.85 13.91 -13.81
CA GLN A 304 14.79 13.04 -14.54
C GLN A 304 15.64 12.07 -13.68
N HIS A 305 15.39 11.97 -12.37
CA HIS A 305 16.22 11.21 -11.42
C HIS A 305 15.43 10.24 -10.53
N GLU A 306 14.19 9.93 -10.90
CA GLU A 306 13.40 8.90 -10.21
C GLU A 306 13.47 7.57 -10.97
N SER A 307 13.50 6.48 -10.21
CA SER A 307 13.33 5.13 -10.75
C SER A 307 11.91 4.92 -11.24
N GLU A 308 11.72 4.67 -12.53
CA GLU A 308 10.40 4.35 -13.09
C GLU A 308 9.83 3.04 -12.56
N VAL A 309 8.50 2.90 -12.58
CA VAL A 309 7.84 1.64 -12.25
C VAL A 309 8.35 0.53 -13.18
N GLY A 310 8.81 -0.58 -12.61
CA GLY A 310 9.34 -1.71 -13.38
C GLY A 310 10.77 -1.50 -13.91
N SER A 311 11.48 -0.44 -13.50
CA SER A 311 12.88 -0.20 -13.87
C SER A 311 13.88 -1.22 -13.32
N VAL A 312 13.48 -2.00 -12.31
CA VAL A 312 14.28 -3.11 -11.76
C VAL A 312 13.84 -4.42 -12.39
N SER A 313 14.72 -5.03 -13.19
CA SER A 313 14.51 -6.35 -13.75
C SER A 313 14.78 -7.42 -12.70
N LEU A 314 13.85 -8.36 -12.56
CA LEU A 314 13.90 -9.43 -11.58
C LEU A 314 13.91 -10.77 -12.33
N PRO A 315 14.80 -11.72 -11.97
CA PRO A 315 14.77 -13.05 -12.57
C PRO A 315 13.42 -13.72 -12.31
N VAL A 316 12.89 -14.43 -13.31
CA VAL A 316 11.60 -15.13 -13.20
C VAL A 316 11.59 -16.09 -12.00
N MET A 317 12.70 -16.79 -11.77
CA MET A 317 12.88 -17.69 -10.62
C MET A 317 12.72 -17.01 -9.26
N MET A 318 12.94 -15.69 -9.17
CA MET A 318 12.75 -14.96 -7.91
C MET A 318 11.31 -15.05 -7.43
N VAL A 319 10.33 -14.86 -8.34
CA VAL A 319 8.91 -14.94 -7.98
C VAL A 319 8.56 -16.36 -7.51
N HIS A 320 9.12 -17.37 -8.14
CA HIS A 320 8.94 -18.76 -7.72
C HIS A 320 9.48 -18.99 -6.29
N GLU A 321 10.72 -18.61 -6.00
CA GLU A 321 11.31 -18.78 -4.66
C GLU A 321 10.58 -17.95 -3.60
N PHE A 322 10.17 -16.73 -3.94
CA PHE A 322 9.34 -15.90 -3.06
C PHE A 322 8.02 -16.60 -2.73
N LEU A 323 7.30 -17.11 -3.74
CA LEU A 323 6.02 -17.78 -3.53
C LEU A 323 6.17 -19.10 -2.77
N LYS A 324 7.27 -19.84 -2.95
CA LYS A 324 7.56 -21.07 -2.20
C LYS A 324 7.62 -20.82 -0.69
N VAL A 325 8.15 -19.66 -0.26
CA VAL A 325 8.16 -19.24 1.14
C VAL A 325 6.83 -18.60 1.55
N ALA A 326 6.27 -17.75 0.70
CA ALA A 326 5.10 -16.94 1.04
C ALA A 326 3.80 -17.76 1.14
N ARG A 327 3.60 -18.73 0.24
CA ARG A 327 2.37 -19.50 0.09
C ARG A 327 1.97 -20.25 1.36
N PRO A 328 2.84 -21.06 2.01
CA PRO A 328 2.48 -21.72 3.27
C PRO A 328 2.08 -20.74 4.38
N ILE A 329 2.81 -19.62 4.51
CA ILE A 329 2.54 -18.59 5.53
C ILE A 329 1.18 -17.94 5.27
N TRP A 330 0.90 -17.58 4.02
CA TRP A 330 -0.35 -16.97 3.60
C TRP A 330 -1.55 -17.93 3.72
N CYS A 331 -1.38 -19.20 3.36
CA CYS A 331 -2.40 -20.23 3.53
C CYS A 331 -2.77 -20.40 4.99
N ASN A 332 -1.78 -20.48 5.89
CA ASN A 332 -2.03 -20.56 7.32
C ASN A 332 -2.75 -19.29 7.85
N ALA A 333 -2.36 -18.10 7.39
CA ALA A 333 -3.02 -16.85 7.77
C ALA A 333 -4.49 -16.79 7.29
N ILE A 334 -4.76 -17.19 6.04
CA ILE A 334 -6.11 -17.28 5.48
C ILE A 334 -6.94 -18.26 6.32
N LYS A 335 -6.39 -19.44 6.63
CA LYS A 335 -7.03 -20.44 7.47
C LYS A 335 -7.45 -19.87 8.82
N GLU A 336 -6.54 -19.23 9.56
CA GLU A 336 -6.85 -18.66 10.87
C GLU A 336 -7.92 -17.56 10.81
N ILE A 337 -7.91 -16.72 9.76
CA ILE A 337 -8.96 -15.72 9.53
C ILE A 337 -10.32 -16.40 9.34
N LEU A 338 -10.37 -17.45 8.51
CA LEU A 338 -11.62 -18.18 8.25
C LEU A 338 -12.10 -18.94 9.49
N GLU A 339 -11.21 -19.57 10.24
CA GLU A 339 -11.55 -20.23 11.51
C GLU A 339 -12.09 -19.24 12.54
N THR A 340 -11.55 -18.02 12.59
CA THR A 340 -12.06 -16.94 13.45
C THR A 340 -13.50 -16.59 13.08
N TYR A 341 -13.79 -16.46 11.79
CA TYR A 341 -15.16 -16.22 11.31
C TYR A 341 -16.10 -17.42 11.54
N VAL A 342 -15.62 -18.65 11.39
CA VAL A 342 -16.43 -19.86 11.67
C VAL A 342 -16.81 -19.92 13.15
N LYS A 343 -15.88 -19.56 14.06
CA LYS A 343 -16.11 -19.54 15.50
C LYS A 343 -17.06 -18.41 15.93
N ASP A 344 -16.93 -17.24 15.30
CA ASP A 344 -17.79 -16.08 15.53
C ASP A 344 -18.14 -15.41 14.18
N PRO A 345 -19.31 -15.73 13.59
CA PRO A 345 -19.72 -15.22 12.28
C PRO A 345 -20.29 -13.79 12.37
N SER A 346 -19.55 -12.90 13.02
CA SER A 346 -19.89 -11.49 13.17
C SER A 346 -19.51 -10.65 11.94
N ASP A 347 -20.17 -9.51 11.77
CA ASP A 347 -19.82 -8.54 10.72
C ASP A 347 -18.37 -8.06 10.84
N SER A 348 -17.82 -8.00 12.05
CA SER A 348 -16.42 -7.62 12.28
C SER A 348 -15.46 -8.65 11.68
N ASN A 349 -15.70 -9.94 11.93
CA ASN A 349 -14.86 -11.01 11.36
C ASN A 349 -15.06 -11.16 9.84
N LEU A 350 -16.26 -10.86 9.33
CA LEU A 350 -16.49 -10.79 7.89
C LEU A 350 -15.73 -9.62 7.23
N GLN A 351 -15.56 -8.50 7.94
CA GLN A 351 -14.74 -7.36 7.48
C GLN A 351 -13.27 -7.73 7.33
N LEU A 352 -12.74 -8.65 8.16
CA LEU A 352 -11.37 -9.17 8.00
C LEU A 352 -11.20 -9.91 6.67
N ILE A 353 -12.17 -10.74 6.30
CA ILE A 353 -12.18 -11.47 5.01
C ILE A 353 -12.30 -10.50 3.83
N THR A 354 -13.16 -9.48 3.96
CA THR A 354 -13.49 -8.55 2.88
C THR A 354 -12.58 -7.32 2.81
N ARG A 355 -11.59 -7.18 3.71
CA ARG A 355 -10.81 -5.95 3.95
C ARG A 355 -10.26 -5.30 2.68
N PHE A 356 -9.66 -6.09 1.80
CA PHE A 356 -9.11 -5.61 0.53
C PHE A 356 -10.04 -5.88 -0.67
N GLY A 357 -11.08 -6.70 -0.48
CA GLY A 357 -12.06 -7.04 -1.49
C GLY A 357 -13.19 -6.01 -1.57
N GLN A 358 -13.01 -4.93 -2.32
CA GLN A 358 -14.15 -4.10 -2.74
C GLN A 358 -14.80 -4.68 -4.00
N THR A 359 -15.61 -5.72 -3.87
CA THR A 359 -16.78 -5.78 -4.75
C THR A 359 -17.73 -4.71 -4.23
N LYS A 360 -17.97 -3.65 -5.02
CA LYS A 360 -19.18 -2.85 -4.83
C LYS A 360 -20.35 -3.83 -4.79
N VAL A 361 -20.85 -4.13 -3.59
CA VAL A 361 -22.20 -4.64 -3.43
C VAL A 361 -23.06 -3.51 -3.96
N SER A 362 -23.41 -3.59 -5.24
CA SER A 362 -24.28 -2.64 -5.90
C SER A 362 -25.54 -2.57 -5.05
N LYS A 363 -25.81 -1.37 -4.51
CA LYS A 363 -27.08 -1.03 -3.87
C LYS A 363 -28.20 -1.44 -4.83
N GLY A 364 -28.82 -2.60 -4.58
CA GLY A 364 -29.86 -3.16 -5.44
C GLY A 364 -29.81 -4.67 -5.69
N ILE A 365 -28.77 -5.39 -5.25
CA ILE A 365 -28.82 -6.86 -5.19
C ILE A 365 -29.30 -7.24 -3.79
N SER A 366 -30.22 -8.20 -3.68
CA SER A 366 -30.77 -8.68 -2.41
C SER A 366 -29.63 -9.06 -1.45
N PRO A 367 -29.80 -8.89 -0.13
CA PRO A 367 -28.78 -9.26 0.82
C PRO A 367 -28.57 -10.77 0.73
N PHE A 368 -27.35 -11.17 0.34
CA PHE A 368 -26.82 -12.53 0.39
C PHE A 368 -27.45 -13.58 -0.53
N THR A 369 -27.02 -13.60 -1.81
CA THR A 369 -26.41 -14.86 -2.29
C THR A 369 -25.27 -15.20 -1.32
N CYS A 370 -25.39 -16.36 -0.68
CA CYS A 370 -24.85 -16.74 0.63
C CYS A 370 -23.41 -16.25 0.92
N VAL A 371 -23.10 -15.79 2.15
CA VAL A 371 -21.73 -15.43 2.57
C VAL A 371 -20.71 -16.53 2.22
N SER A 372 -21.12 -17.80 2.26
CA SER A 372 -20.28 -18.91 1.80
C SER A 372 -19.92 -18.86 0.32
N GLU A 373 -20.80 -18.40 -0.57
CA GLU A 373 -20.50 -18.24 -2.00
C GLU A 373 -19.46 -17.14 -2.22
N PHE A 374 -19.59 -16.03 -1.46
CA PHE A 374 -18.60 -14.97 -1.48
C PHE A 374 -17.23 -15.47 -0.99
N ILE A 375 -17.18 -16.18 0.14
CA ILE A 375 -15.93 -16.76 0.65
C ILE A 375 -15.34 -17.76 -0.35
N LYS A 376 -16.16 -18.60 -1.00
CA LYS A 376 -15.70 -19.50 -2.07
C LYS A 376 -15.07 -18.73 -3.24
N GLN A 377 -15.67 -17.61 -3.63
CA GLN A 377 -15.11 -16.73 -4.66
C GLN A 377 -13.80 -16.07 -4.21
N CYS A 378 -13.70 -15.64 -2.96
CA CYS A 378 -12.44 -15.14 -2.40
C CYS A 378 -11.35 -16.23 -2.46
N LEU A 379 -11.64 -17.43 -1.98
CA LEU A 379 -10.70 -18.55 -1.97
C LEU A 379 -10.19 -18.89 -3.37
N SER A 380 -11.03 -18.87 -4.41
CA SER A 380 -10.60 -19.12 -5.79
C SER A 380 -9.64 -18.06 -6.33
N THR A 381 -9.66 -16.85 -5.77
CA THR A 381 -8.70 -15.78 -6.14
C THR A 381 -7.43 -15.77 -5.29
N TRP A 382 -7.50 -16.28 -4.07
CA TRP A 382 -6.39 -16.22 -3.10
C TRP A 382 -5.46 -17.42 -3.20
N LEU A 383 -6.03 -18.60 -3.43
CA LEU A 383 -5.36 -19.89 -3.37
C LEU A 383 -5.29 -20.54 -4.76
N SER A 384 -4.22 -21.30 -5.00
CA SER A 384 -4.11 -22.22 -6.14
C SER A 384 -5.16 -23.33 -6.07
N LYS A 385 -5.26 -24.17 -7.10
CA LYS A 385 -6.20 -25.29 -7.08
C LYS A 385 -5.80 -26.30 -6.01
N GLU A 386 -4.52 -26.63 -5.95
CA GLU A 386 -3.93 -27.59 -5.02
C GLU A 386 -4.10 -27.13 -3.57
N GLU A 387 -3.84 -25.84 -3.29
CA GLU A 387 -4.05 -25.26 -1.96
C GLU A 387 -5.53 -25.31 -1.54
N ARG A 388 -6.46 -25.09 -2.47
CA ARG A 388 -7.90 -25.16 -2.17
C ARG A 388 -8.38 -26.56 -1.88
N GLU A 389 -7.80 -27.56 -2.52
CA GLU A 389 -8.16 -28.97 -2.40
C GLU A 389 -7.42 -29.66 -1.24
N SER A 390 -6.65 -28.90 -0.45
CA SER A 390 -6.01 -29.41 0.76
C SER A 390 -7.04 -29.86 1.80
N ALA A 391 -6.68 -30.87 2.59
CA ALA A 391 -7.55 -31.38 3.65
C ALA A 391 -7.95 -30.29 4.65
N GLU A 392 -7.06 -29.33 4.95
CA GLU A 392 -7.38 -28.23 5.86
C GLU A 392 -8.45 -27.29 5.27
N PHE A 393 -8.33 -26.93 3.99
CA PHE A 393 -9.29 -26.03 3.36
C PHE A 393 -10.63 -26.71 3.06
N GLU A 394 -10.66 -28.01 2.76
CA GLU A 394 -11.90 -28.77 2.66
C GLU A 394 -12.65 -28.83 4.00
N ALA A 395 -11.94 -29.05 5.11
CA ALA A 395 -12.54 -29.01 6.44
C ALA A 395 -13.17 -27.64 6.74
N ILE A 396 -12.45 -26.54 6.44
CA ILE A 396 -12.97 -25.18 6.66
C ILE A 396 -14.19 -24.88 5.76
N LYS A 397 -14.17 -25.32 4.50
CA LYS A 397 -15.33 -25.17 3.60
C LYS A 397 -16.56 -25.89 4.14
N LEU A 398 -16.39 -27.08 4.73
CA LEU A 398 -17.46 -27.83 5.36
C LEU A 398 -18.05 -27.05 6.55
N GLU A 399 -17.21 -26.53 7.44
CA GLU A 399 -17.70 -25.73 8.59
C GLU A 399 -18.40 -24.43 8.14
N LEU A 400 -17.86 -23.72 7.14
CA LEU A 400 -18.50 -22.53 6.55
C LEU A 400 -19.89 -22.83 5.98
N SER A 401 -20.07 -24.02 5.40
CA SER A 401 -21.37 -24.46 4.88
C SER A 401 -22.41 -24.65 6.01
N ARG A 402 -21.97 -25.15 7.18
CA ARG A 402 -22.82 -25.34 8.37
C ARG A 402 -23.25 -24.01 8.98
N VAL A 403 -22.30 -23.08 9.14
CA VAL A 403 -22.58 -21.70 9.61
C VAL A 403 -23.64 -21.03 8.74
N SER A 404 -23.53 -21.20 7.41
CA SER A 404 -24.46 -20.64 6.43
C SER A 404 -25.87 -21.24 6.50
N VAL A 405 -26.01 -22.49 6.93
CA VAL A 405 -27.33 -23.11 7.17
C VAL A 405 -27.93 -22.57 8.45
N SER A 406 -27.14 -22.51 9.54
CA SER A 406 -27.61 -22.02 10.84
C SER A 406 -28.11 -20.56 10.80
N LEU A 407 -27.41 -19.67 10.11
CA LEU A 407 -27.83 -18.27 9.95
C LEU A 407 -29.17 -18.16 9.19
N ARG A 408 -29.36 -18.94 8.13
CA ARG A 408 -30.62 -18.96 7.36
C ARG A 408 -31.79 -19.48 8.19
N GLU A 409 -31.57 -20.51 9.00
CA GLU A 409 -32.59 -21.03 9.92
C GLU A 409 -32.97 -20.00 11.00
N PHE A 410 -32.01 -19.24 11.51
CA PHE A 410 -32.25 -18.18 12.48
C PHE A 410 -33.08 -17.02 11.88
N GLU A 411 -32.70 -16.55 10.69
CA GLU A 411 -33.44 -15.51 9.96
C GLU A 411 -34.87 -15.94 9.62
N ALA A 412 -35.07 -17.18 9.17
CA ALA A 412 -36.38 -17.73 8.87
C ALA A 412 -37.29 -17.79 10.12
N ARG A 413 -36.73 -18.13 11.29
CA ARG A 413 -37.45 -18.12 12.57
C ARG A 413 -37.78 -16.71 13.06
N ALA A 414 -36.90 -15.74 12.81
CA ALA A 414 -37.11 -14.34 13.17
C ALA A 414 -38.18 -13.67 12.28
N ALA A 415 -38.28 -14.04 11.00
CA ALA A 415 -39.27 -13.52 10.07
C ALA A 415 -40.68 -14.13 10.23
N SER A 416 -40.79 -15.25 10.97
CA SER A 416 -42.05 -15.96 11.25
C SER A 416 -42.72 -15.53 12.57
N LYS A 417 -42.15 -14.54 13.27
CA LYS A 417 -42.70 -13.88 14.46
C LYS A 417 -43.02 -12.43 14.12
#